data_AF-A0A427APN4-F1
#
_entry.id   AF-A0A427APN4-F1
#
_cell.length_a   1.000
_cell.length_b   1.000
_cell.length_c   1.000
_cell.angle_alpha   90.00
_cell.angle_beta   90.00
_cell.angle_gamma   90.00
#
_symmetry.space_group_name_H-M   'P 1'
#
loop_
_entity.id
_entity.type
_entity.pdbx_description
1 polymer ?
#
loop_
_entity_poly.entity_id
_entity_poly.type
_entity_poly.pdbx_seq_one_letter_code
_entity_poly.pdbx_strand_id
1 'polypeptide(L)'
;MVALTIPSIGRRAENTSPPSAAAEVMAGCSLRLIEQSLTARYSDWIAEALDEIQGCFLITDPGIAGHPIVFASRGFLAMSGYSREEVLGRNGRMFQGPATNRRSVLEIREAIREERTLQISLLNYRKDGTPHWILFHIFPVFGVDDGRVAHFVAVQVPISRQSRSLSEARCGGARGRLFGACRNEVRSDCDLGCNLAADLFVDVDNRGLEAEESREASEQEKERASDAANSILSALTHCSKLTGRVVSSKRCRVAGIPTLSSSLIISLGRIKQSFVLNTVTPLFQERQKLVLESTSRISCTECIWQGM
;
A
#
# COMPACT_ATOMS: atom_id res chain seq x y z
N MET A 1 27.75 -50.80 44.57
CA MET A 1 27.34 -49.68 45.42
C MET A 1 28.15 -48.47 44.97
N VAL A 2 27.65 -47.37 44.43
CA VAL A 2 26.31 -46.81 44.24
C VAL A 2 26.38 -46.02 42.93
N ALA A 3 25.48 -46.29 41.99
CA ALA A 3 25.31 -45.48 40.78
C ALA A 3 24.55 -44.20 41.16
N LEU A 4 25.14 -43.03 40.90
CA LEU A 4 24.51 -41.73 41.09
C LEU A 4 23.47 -41.53 39.98
N THR A 5 22.20 -41.54 40.34
CA THR A 5 21.07 -41.25 39.46
C THR A 5 20.85 -39.73 39.43
N ILE A 6 21.02 -39.12 38.26
CA ILE A 6 20.64 -37.73 37.98
C ILE A 6 19.15 -37.73 37.58
N PRO A 7 18.26 -36.93 38.19
CA PRO A 7 16.89 -36.82 37.72
C PRO A 7 16.82 -35.99 36.44
N SER A 8 16.14 -36.54 35.44
CA SER A 8 15.80 -35.91 34.16
C SER A 8 14.81 -34.75 34.34
N ILE A 9 15.19 -33.58 33.83
CA ILE A 9 14.30 -32.42 33.67
C ILE A 9 13.22 -32.79 32.66
N GLY A 10 11.97 -32.89 33.14
CA GLY A 10 10.79 -33.14 32.33
C GLY A 10 10.52 -31.97 31.38
N ARG A 11 10.32 -32.29 30.09
CA ARG A 11 9.85 -31.36 29.07
C ARG A 11 8.45 -30.89 29.45
N ARG A 12 8.29 -29.57 29.60
CA ARG A 12 6.99 -28.92 29.71
C ARG A 12 6.32 -28.98 28.34
N ALA A 13 5.30 -29.81 28.20
CA ALA A 13 4.44 -29.82 27.02
C ALA A 13 3.75 -28.45 26.92
N GLU A 14 3.98 -27.73 25.83
CA GLU A 14 3.17 -26.58 25.44
C GLU A 14 1.77 -27.10 25.11
N ASN A 15 0.83 -26.88 26.03
CA ASN A 15 -0.59 -27.08 25.79
C ASN A 15 -1.08 -26.00 24.81
N THR A 16 -0.94 -26.24 23.51
CA THR A 16 -1.78 -25.59 22.51
C THR A 16 -3.13 -26.30 22.49
N SER A 17 -4.08 -25.75 23.24
CA SER A 17 -5.49 -26.16 23.15
C SER A 17 -5.96 -26.06 21.68
N PRO A 18 -6.66 -27.07 21.14
CA PRO A 18 -7.15 -27.01 19.77
C PRO A 18 -8.10 -25.82 19.61
N PRO A 19 -8.10 -25.17 18.43
CA PRO A 19 -9.03 -24.08 18.16
C PRO A 19 -10.47 -24.55 18.41
N SER A 20 -11.27 -23.74 19.09
CA SER A 20 -12.67 -24.10 19.37
C SER A 20 -13.40 -24.41 18.05
N ALA A 21 -14.33 -25.37 18.06
CA ALA A 21 -15.12 -25.71 16.86
C ALA A 21 -15.80 -24.48 16.21
N ALA A 22 -16.12 -23.44 17.00
CA ALA A 22 -16.62 -22.17 16.49
C ALA A 22 -15.56 -21.40 15.67
N ALA A 23 -14.29 -21.42 16.07
CA ALA A 23 -13.20 -20.81 15.32
C ALA A 23 -12.92 -21.55 14.00
N GLU A 24 -13.04 -22.88 13.98
CA GLU A 24 -12.92 -23.68 12.76
C GLU A 24 -14.08 -23.42 11.79
N VAL A 25 -15.32 -23.33 12.29
CA VAL A 25 -16.49 -22.98 11.47
C VAL A 25 -16.40 -21.55 10.94
N MET A 26 -15.94 -20.59 11.76
CA MET A 26 -15.75 -19.19 11.33
C MET A 26 -14.61 -19.05 10.31
N ALA A 27 -13.51 -19.78 10.47
CA ALA A 27 -12.42 -19.84 9.49
C ALA A 27 -12.90 -20.48 8.17
N GLY A 28 -13.69 -21.54 8.24
CA GLY A 28 -14.30 -22.18 7.07
C GLY A 28 -15.30 -21.29 6.32
N CYS A 29 -16.11 -20.51 7.03
CA CYS A 29 -16.98 -19.48 6.43
C CYS A 29 -16.17 -18.37 5.76
N SER A 30 -15.07 -17.93 6.39
CA SER A 30 -14.21 -16.89 5.83
C SER A 30 -13.54 -17.31 4.53
N LEU A 31 -13.06 -18.56 4.43
CA LEU A 31 -12.42 -19.08 3.22
C LEU A 31 -13.38 -19.16 2.03
N ARG A 32 -14.63 -19.61 2.27
CA ARG A 32 -15.66 -19.64 1.21
C ARG A 32 -15.98 -18.23 0.68
N LEU A 33 -16.03 -17.23 1.56
CA LEU A 33 -16.25 -15.84 1.15
C LEU A 33 -15.09 -15.32 0.28
N ILE A 34 -13.85 -15.68 0.59
CA ILE A 34 -12.67 -15.31 -0.19
C ILE A 34 -12.72 -15.96 -1.58
N GLU A 35 -13.02 -17.26 -1.66
CA GLU A 35 -13.15 -17.98 -2.94
C GLU A 35 -14.29 -17.42 -3.81
N GLN A 36 -15.40 -17.02 -3.19
CA GLN A 36 -16.58 -16.50 -3.89
C GLN A 36 -16.48 -15.01 -4.22
N SER A 37 -15.53 -14.28 -3.63
CA SER A 37 -15.40 -12.82 -3.79
C SER A 37 -15.33 -12.42 -5.26
N LEU A 38 -14.47 -13.09 -6.04
CA LEU A 38 -14.34 -12.81 -7.48
C LEU A 38 -15.50 -13.39 -8.29
N THR A 39 -15.87 -14.65 -8.08
CA THR A 39 -16.90 -15.32 -8.89
C THR A 39 -18.32 -14.79 -8.64
N ALA A 40 -18.55 -14.10 -7.52
CA ALA A 40 -19.80 -13.40 -7.27
C ALA A 40 -20.04 -12.19 -8.22
N ARG A 41 -18.97 -11.66 -8.83
CA ARG A 41 -19.05 -10.49 -9.70
C ARG A 41 -18.54 -10.75 -11.12
N TYR A 42 -17.50 -11.55 -11.28
CA TYR A 42 -16.88 -11.86 -12.56
C TYR A 42 -17.26 -13.28 -13.00
N SER A 43 -17.10 -13.56 -14.29
CA SER A 43 -17.29 -14.92 -14.82
C SER A 43 -16.36 -15.93 -14.18
N ASP A 44 -16.76 -17.21 -14.17
CA ASP A 44 -16.02 -18.29 -13.50
C ASP A 44 -14.56 -18.45 -13.95
N TRP A 45 -14.23 -18.04 -15.20
CA TRP A 45 -12.88 -18.12 -15.76
C TRP A 45 -11.99 -16.89 -15.43
N ILE A 46 -12.42 -16.00 -14.54
CA ILE A 46 -11.67 -14.78 -14.18
C ILE A 46 -10.28 -15.10 -13.63
N ALA A 47 -10.13 -16.20 -12.88
CA ALA A 47 -8.87 -16.58 -12.29
C ALA A 47 -7.83 -16.90 -13.38
N GLU A 48 -8.25 -17.64 -14.40
CA GLU A 48 -7.45 -17.98 -15.58
C GLU A 48 -7.08 -16.72 -16.37
N ALA A 49 -8.06 -15.84 -16.61
CA ALA A 49 -7.84 -14.56 -17.30
C ALA A 49 -6.76 -13.72 -16.62
N LEU A 50 -6.78 -13.67 -15.28
CA LEU A 50 -5.83 -12.91 -14.49
C LEU A 50 -4.47 -13.60 -14.39
N ASP A 51 -4.43 -14.94 -14.38
CA ASP A 51 -3.18 -15.70 -14.34
C ASP A 51 -2.37 -15.60 -15.64
N GLU A 52 -3.01 -15.27 -16.77
CA GLU A 52 -2.33 -14.97 -18.05
C GLU A 52 -1.62 -13.59 -18.06
N ILE A 53 -2.02 -12.68 -17.18
CA ILE A 53 -1.46 -11.32 -17.14
C ILE A 53 -0.05 -11.36 -16.54
N GLN A 54 0.90 -10.83 -17.30
CA GLN A 54 2.27 -10.65 -16.83
C GLN A 54 2.34 -9.51 -15.81
N GLY A 55 2.91 -9.78 -14.64
CA GLY A 55 3.14 -8.78 -13.60
C GLY A 55 2.95 -9.32 -12.19
N CYS A 56 3.33 -8.51 -11.20
CA CYS A 56 3.12 -8.83 -9.79
C CYS A 56 1.96 -7.98 -9.27
N PHE A 57 0.82 -8.58 -9.00
CA PHE A 57 -0.34 -7.85 -8.50
C PHE A 57 -1.20 -8.69 -7.56
N LEU A 58 -1.97 -7.99 -6.74
CA LEU A 58 -2.95 -8.52 -5.81
C LEU A 58 -4.31 -7.88 -6.07
N ILE A 59 -5.37 -8.62 -5.78
CA ILE A 59 -6.73 -8.09 -5.69
C ILE A 59 -7.23 -8.31 -4.27
N THR A 60 -7.80 -7.27 -3.66
CA THR A 60 -8.36 -7.31 -2.30
C THR A 60 -9.83 -6.93 -2.32
N ASP A 61 -10.58 -7.46 -1.35
CA ASP A 61 -12.02 -7.19 -1.22
C ASP A 61 -12.28 -6.37 0.06
N PRO A 62 -12.65 -5.08 -0.03
CA PRO A 62 -12.97 -4.25 1.13
C PRO A 62 -14.32 -4.60 1.77
N GLY A 63 -15.19 -5.36 1.08
CA GLY A 63 -16.47 -5.83 1.60
C GLY A 63 -16.35 -7.02 2.56
N ILE A 64 -15.20 -7.69 2.61
CA ILE A 64 -14.91 -8.78 3.55
C ILE A 64 -14.14 -8.22 4.75
N ALA A 65 -14.53 -8.64 5.96
CA ALA A 65 -13.89 -8.22 7.21
C ALA A 65 -12.36 -8.46 7.16
N GLY A 66 -11.60 -7.44 7.56
CA GLY A 66 -10.13 -7.45 7.50
C GLY A 66 -9.52 -7.03 6.15
N HIS A 67 -10.36 -6.72 5.15
CA HIS A 67 -9.94 -6.33 3.80
C HIS A 67 -8.90 -7.32 3.21
N PRO A 68 -9.27 -8.60 3.08
CA PRO A 68 -8.35 -9.66 2.70
C PRO A 68 -7.97 -9.60 1.21
N ILE A 69 -6.84 -10.21 0.90
CA ILE A 69 -6.41 -10.56 -0.45
C ILE A 69 -7.27 -11.73 -0.93
N VAL A 70 -7.91 -11.55 -2.09
CA VAL A 70 -8.77 -12.55 -2.73
C VAL A 70 -8.16 -13.13 -4.00
N PHE A 71 -7.11 -12.49 -4.54
CA PHE A 71 -6.31 -13.02 -5.63
C PHE A 71 -4.86 -12.54 -5.55
N ALA A 72 -3.94 -13.42 -5.94
CA ALA A 72 -2.53 -13.11 -6.07
C ALA A 72 -1.98 -13.68 -7.38
N SER A 73 -1.37 -12.83 -8.21
CA SER A 73 -0.83 -13.26 -9.50
C SER A 73 0.36 -14.21 -9.33
N ARG A 74 0.59 -15.06 -10.34
CA ARG A 74 1.76 -15.95 -10.36
C ARG A 74 3.09 -15.18 -10.23
N GLY A 75 3.19 -14.01 -10.88
CA GLY A 75 4.35 -13.14 -10.77
C GLY A 75 4.57 -12.64 -9.34
N PHE A 76 3.50 -12.26 -8.64
CA PHE A 76 3.58 -11.82 -7.25
C PHE A 76 4.06 -12.94 -6.31
N LEU A 77 3.51 -14.15 -6.45
CA LEU A 77 3.91 -15.29 -5.63
C LEU A 77 5.39 -15.64 -5.84
N ALA A 78 5.85 -15.67 -7.10
CA ALA A 78 7.25 -15.90 -7.43
C ALA A 78 8.19 -14.81 -6.88
N MET A 79 7.79 -13.54 -6.95
CA MET A 79 8.58 -12.40 -6.46
C MET A 79 8.68 -12.36 -4.92
N SER A 80 7.58 -12.65 -4.23
CA SER A 80 7.46 -12.52 -2.78
C SER A 80 7.94 -13.77 -2.01
N GLY A 81 7.93 -14.92 -2.68
CA GLY A 81 8.32 -16.22 -2.10
C GLY A 81 7.23 -16.87 -1.23
N TYR A 82 6.02 -16.29 -1.19
CA TYR A 82 4.87 -16.89 -0.50
C TYR A 82 4.08 -17.82 -1.42
N SER A 83 3.47 -18.86 -0.84
CA SER A 83 2.50 -19.67 -1.55
C SER A 83 1.14 -18.97 -1.64
N ARG A 84 0.27 -19.44 -2.53
CA ARG A 84 -1.08 -18.86 -2.70
C ARG A 84 -1.90 -19.00 -1.40
N GLU A 85 -1.79 -20.14 -0.74
CA GLU A 85 -2.51 -20.48 0.50
C GLU A 85 -2.07 -19.61 1.68
N GLU A 86 -0.82 -19.16 1.68
CA GLU A 86 -0.28 -18.26 2.71
C GLU A 86 -0.74 -16.80 2.52
N VAL A 87 -1.11 -16.42 1.29
CA VAL A 87 -1.45 -15.03 0.92
C VAL A 87 -2.95 -14.80 0.92
N LEU A 88 -3.73 -15.74 0.39
CA LEU A 88 -5.19 -15.58 0.29
C LEU A 88 -5.82 -15.48 1.69
N GLY A 89 -6.76 -14.56 1.84
CA GLY A 89 -7.43 -14.28 3.11
C GLY A 89 -6.65 -13.39 4.08
N ARG A 90 -5.38 -13.09 3.79
CA ARG A 90 -4.58 -12.18 4.61
C ARG A 90 -4.72 -10.74 4.15
N ASN A 91 -4.44 -9.82 5.07
CA ASN A 91 -4.33 -8.41 4.75
C ASN A 91 -2.94 -8.08 4.18
N GLY A 92 -2.88 -7.17 3.20
CA GLY A 92 -1.62 -6.76 2.55
C GLY A 92 -0.54 -6.19 3.48
N ARG A 93 -0.90 -5.82 4.73
CA ARG A 93 0.08 -5.43 5.77
C ARG A 93 1.13 -6.52 6.07
N MET A 94 0.85 -7.78 5.73
CA MET A 94 1.77 -8.90 5.98
C MET A 94 3.13 -8.78 5.26
N PHE A 95 3.23 -7.96 4.22
CA PHE A 95 4.48 -7.76 3.47
C PHE A 95 5.34 -6.62 4.03
N GLN A 96 4.86 -5.92 5.07
CA GLN A 96 5.57 -4.82 5.70
C GLN A 96 6.49 -5.36 6.81
N GLY A 97 7.58 -4.66 7.09
CA GLY A 97 8.53 -5.05 8.12
C GLY A 97 9.18 -3.87 8.83
N PRO A 98 10.23 -4.10 9.63
CA PRO A 98 10.75 -3.11 10.57
C PRO A 98 11.21 -1.79 9.94
N ALA A 99 11.80 -1.84 8.73
CA ALA A 99 12.26 -0.66 8.02
C ALA A 99 11.23 -0.10 7.02
N THR A 100 10.01 -0.65 6.96
CA THR A 100 8.94 -0.08 6.14
C THR A 100 8.53 1.28 6.70
N ASN A 101 8.58 2.31 5.85
CA ASN A 101 8.24 3.67 6.25
C ASN A 101 6.77 3.80 6.69
N ARG A 102 6.56 4.22 7.94
CA ARG A 102 5.22 4.41 8.53
C ARG A 102 4.42 5.50 7.82
N ARG A 103 5.05 6.56 7.30
CA ARG A 103 4.38 7.62 6.55
C ARG A 103 3.77 7.09 5.26
N SER A 104 4.53 6.30 4.50
CA SER A 104 4.04 5.63 3.29
C SER A 104 2.86 4.69 3.60
N VAL A 105 2.92 3.95 4.71
CA VAL A 105 1.80 3.09 5.15
C VAL A 105 0.56 3.90 5.51
N LEU A 106 0.71 5.04 6.17
CA LEU A 106 -0.40 5.96 6.45
C LEU A 106 -1.00 6.51 5.16
N GLU A 107 -0.19 6.92 4.20
CA GLU A 107 -0.66 7.42 2.91
C GLU A 107 -1.46 6.37 2.12
N ILE A 108 -1.01 5.10 2.15
CA ILE A 108 -1.75 3.97 1.58
C ILE A 108 -3.11 3.81 2.28
N ARG A 109 -3.15 3.89 3.61
CA ARG A 109 -4.39 3.78 4.37
C ARG A 109 -5.37 4.90 4.02
N GLU A 110 -4.89 6.14 3.92
CA GLU A 110 -5.71 7.28 3.52
C GLU A 110 -6.21 7.12 2.08
N ALA A 111 -5.37 6.64 1.16
CA ALA A 111 -5.79 6.38 -0.21
C ALA A 111 -6.92 5.35 -0.31
N ILE A 112 -6.85 4.29 0.50
CA ILE A 112 -7.91 3.28 0.60
C ILE A 112 -9.18 3.90 1.21
N ARG A 113 -9.06 4.68 2.29
CA ARG A 113 -10.19 5.35 2.95
C ARG A 113 -10.90 6.34 2.02
N GLU A 114 -10.14 7.04 1.21
CA GLU A 114 -10.63 8.03 0.25
C GLU A 114 -11.08 7.41 -1.08
N GLU A 115 -10.90 6.10 -1.25
CA GLU A 115 -11.21 5.37 -2.47
C GLU A 115 -10.56 6.04 -3.70
N ARG A 116 -9.25 6.35 -3.57
CA ARG A 116 -8.44 6.99 -4.62
C ARG A 116 -7.26 6.12 -5.05
N THR A 117 -6.80 6.37 -6.27
CA THR A 117 -5.54 5.80 -6.77
C THR A 117 -4.34 6.40 -6.04
N LEU A 118 -3.33 5.59 -5.78
CA LEU A 118 -2.05 6.00 -5.20
C LEU A 118 -0.91 5.24 -5.88
N GLN A 119 0.19 5.94 -6.15
CA GLN A 119 1.44 5.34 -6.57
C GLN A 119 2.57 5.85 -5.67
N ILE A 120 3.30 4.94 -5.03
CA ILE A 120 4.34 5.27 -4.05
C ILE A 120 5.44 4.22 -4.04
N SER A 121 6.68 4.62 -3.74
CA SER A 121 7.75 3.67 -3.45
C SER A 121 7.64 3.15 -2.01
N LEU A 122 7.65 1.82 -1.85
CA LEU A 122 7.49 1.16 -0.56
C LEU A 122 8.56 0.07 -0.37
N LEU A 123 9.07 -0.04 0.85
CA LEU A 123 9.92 -1.16 1.25
C LEU A 123 9.06 -2.31 1.78
N ASN A 124 9.05 -3.43 1.07
CA ASN A 124 8.39 -4.67 1.47
C ASN A 124 9.42 -5.76 1.79
N TYR A 125 8.94 -6.83 2.41
CA TYR A 125 9.71 -7.99 2.84
C TYR A 125 9.17 -9.24 2.18
N ARG A 126 10.08 -10.03 1.62
CA ARG A 126 9.81 -11.39 1.15
C ARG A 126 9.59 -12.34 2.32
N LYS A 127 9.12 -13.55 2.03
CA LYS A 127 8.94 -14.62 3.02
C LYS A 127 10.22 -14.95 3.81
N ASP A 128 11.38 -14.88 3.16
CA ASP A 128 12.69 -15.09 3.78
C ASP A 128 13.18 -13.92 4.64
N GLY A 129 12.39 -12.84 4.74
CA GLY A 129 12.76 -11.61 5.45
C GLY A 129 13.65 -10.66 4.65
N THR A 130 13.94 -10.96 3.38
CA THR A 130 14.75 -10.08 2.53
C THR A 130 13.95 -8.80 2.18
N PRO A 131 14.46 -7.60 2.54
CA PRO A 131 13.81 -6.36 2.17
C PRO A 131 14.02 -6.05 0.69
N HIS A 132 12.98 -5.57 0.02
CA HIS A 132 13.05 -5.11 -1.37
C HIS A 132 12.14 -3.91 -1.60
N TRP A 133 12.62 -2.97 -2.42
CA TRP A 133 11.85 -1.81 -2.82
C TRP A 133 10.90 -2.16 -3.96
N ILE A 134 9.69 -1.64 -3.89
CA ILE A 134 8.69 -1.73 -4.94
C ILE A 134 8.11 -0.36 -5.24
N LEU A 135 7.74 -0.14 -6.49
CA LEU A 135 6.72 0.82 -6.86
C LEU A 135 5.37 0.16 -6.62
N PHE A 136 4.66 0.65 -5.62
CA PHE A 136 3.32 0.20 -5.25
C PHE A 136 2.29 1.10 -5.92
N HIS A 137 1.47 0.54 -6.81
CA HIS A 137 0.39 1.25 -7.49
C HIS A 137 -0.94 0.59 -7.14
N ILE A 138 -1.77 1.26 -6.35
CA ILE A 138 -3.07 0.79 -5.89
C ILE A 138 -4.19 1.64 -6.48
N PHE A 139 -5.26 1.01 -6.95
CA PHE A 139 -6.45 1.69 -7.44
C PHE A 139 -7.73 0.92 -7.10
N PRO A 140 -8.83 1.63 -6.79
CA PRO A 140 -10.14 1.03 -6.63
C PRO A 140 -10.76 0.64 -7.97
N VAL A 141 -11.54 -0.44 -7.95
CA VAL A 141 -12.41 -0.88 -9.04
C VAL A 141 -13.84 -0.76 -8.54
N PHE A 142 -14.66 0.03 -9.22
CA PHE A 142 -16.02 0.37 -8.81
C PHE A 142 -17.05 -0.46 -9.58
N GLY A 143 -18.13 -0.86 -8.91
CA GLY A 143 -19.35 -1.31 -9.57
C GLY A 143 -20.02 -0.15 -10.32
N VAL A 144 -20.39 -0.35 -11.58
CA VAL A 144 -21.06 0.69 -12.38
C VAL A 144 -22.51 0.90 -11.90
N ASP A 145 -23.12 -0.15 -11.36
CA ASP A 145 -24.49 -0.22 -10.88
C ASP A 145 -24.71 0.50 -9.54
N ASP A 146 -23.80 0.34 -8.59
CA ASP A 146 -23.93 0.89 -7.23
C ASP A 146 -22.93 2.01 -6.89
N GLY A 147 -21.90 2.21 -7.73
CA GLY A 147 -20.84 3.20 -7.50
C GLY A 147 -19.95 2.89 -6.30
N ARG A 148 -20.05 1.69 -5.71
CA ARG A 148 -19.25 1.24 -4.57
C ARG A 148 -17.97 0.56 -5.06
N VAL A 149 -16.94 0.54 -4.21
CA VAL A 149 -15.73 -0.22 -4.50
C VAL A 149 -16.05 -1.70 -4.44
N ALA A 150 -15.88 -2.39 -5.57
CA ALA A 150 -15.97 -3.84 -5.63
C ALA A 150 -14.67 -4.46 -5.11
N HIS A 151 -13.52 -3.99 -5.59
CA HIS A 151 -12.20 -4.48 -5.18
C HIS A 151 -11.16 -3.36 -5.25
N PHE A 152 -10.03 -3.55 -4.58
CA PHE A 152 -8.81 -2.81 -4.89
C PHE A 152 -7.84 -3.71 -5.65
N VAL A 153 -7.15 -3.14 -6.63
CA VAL A 153 -6.06 -3.79 -7.36
C VAL A 153 -4.76 -3.11 -6.94
N ALA A 154 -3.77 -3.91 -6.56
CA ALA A 154 -2.46 -3.43 -6.14
C ALA A 154 -1.36 -4.07 -7.00
N VAL A 155 -0.78 -3.28 -7.91
CA VAL A 155 0.36 -3.66 -8.76
C VAL A 155 1.67 -3.32 -8.02
N GLN A 156 2.65 -4.21 -8.12
CA GLN A 156 3.96 -4.08 -7.48
C GLN A 156 5.05 -4.28 -8.52
N VAL A 157 5.87 -3.26 -8.74
CA VAL A 157 7.02 -3.36 -9.64
C VAL A 157 8.30 -3.23 -8.82
N PRO A 158 9.16 -4.27 -8.74
CA PRO A 158 10.45 -4.16 -8.06
C PRO A 158 11.27 -2.98 -8.58
N ILE A 159 11.76 -2.13 -7.68
CA ILE A 159 12.64 -1.02 -8.01
C ILE A 159 14.07 -1.55 -8.03
N SER A 160 14.71 -1.45 -9.18
CA SER A 160 16.11 -1.82 -9.33
C SER A 160 17.03 -0.89 -8.54
N ARG A 161 18.11 -1.42 -7.96
CA ARG A 161 19.17 -0.55 -7.43
C ARG A 161 19.79 0.15 -8.62
N GLN A 162 19.56 1.45 -8.75
CA GLN A 162 20.43 2.26 -9.60
C GLN A 162 21.84 2.07 -9.05
N SER A 163 22.70 1.39 -9.82
CA SER A 163 24.13 1.58 -9.66
C SER A 163 24.31 3.08 -9.81
N ARG A 164 24.69 3.78 -8.74
CA ARG A 164 25.18 5.15 -8.87
C ARG A 164 26.30 5.03 -9.87
N SER A 165 26.03 5.36 -11.13
CA SER A 165 27.08 5.61 -12.10
C SER A 165 27.92 6.66 -11.40
N LEU A 166 29.13 6.28 -11.02
CA LEU A 166 30.19 7.24 -10.81
C LEU A 166 30.31 7.93 -12.17
N SER A 167 29.48 8.95 -12.40
CA SER A 167 29.79 10.04 -13.29
C SER A 167 30.96 10.76 -12.62
N GLU A 168 32.14 10.13 -12.66
CA GLU A 168 33.38 10.86 -12.74
C GLU A 168 33.18 11.81 -13.91
N ALA A 169 32.99 13.08 -13.57
CA ALA A 169 33.25 14.17 -14.48
C ALA A 169 34.72 14.07 -14.90
N ARG A 170 35.02 13.17 -15.85
CA ARG A 170 36.13 13.36 -16.78
C ARG A 170 35.72 14.48 -17.72
N CYS A 171 35.76 15.71 -17.21
CA CYS A 171 35.93 16.87 -18.08
C CYS A 171 37.26 16.67 -18.82
N GLY A 172 37.17 16.59 -20.15
CA GLY A 172 38.31 16.72 -21.06
C GLY A 172 39.13 17.96 -20.68
N GLY A 173 40.45 17.90 -20.72
CA GLY A 173 41.14 17.75 -22.00
C GLY A 173 41.37 19.13 -22.61
N ALA A 174 42.29 19.90 -22.02
CA ALA A 174 42.89 21.06 -22.66
C ALA A 174 44.41 20.86 -22.75
N ARG A 175 44.83 20.42 -23.94
CA ARG A 175 46.10 20.68 -24.65
C ARG A 175 47.42 20.64 -23.86
N GLY A 176 48.25 19.65 -24.22
CA GLY A 176 49.69 19.67 -23.97
C GLY A 176 50.40 18.45 -24.57
N ARG A 177 50.54 18.42 -25.89
CA ARG A 177 51.40 17.47 -26.60
C ARG A 177 52.85 17.92 -26.40
N LEU A 178 53.67 17.19 -25.64
CA LEU A 178 55.12 17.17 -25.85
C LEU A 178 55.75 15.88 -25.31
N PHE A 179 56.62 15.31 -26.13
CA PHE A 179 57.31 14.03 -26.01
C PHE A 179 58.14 13.88 -24.72
N GLY A 180 58.20 12.65 -24.22
CA GLY A 180 59.26 12.24 -23.31
C GLY A 180 60.62 12.27 -24.00
N ALA A 181 61.58 12.89 -23.33
CA ALA A 181 63.02 12.63 -23.50
C ALA A 181 63.69 12.87 -22.14
N CYS A 182 64.35 11.83 -21.64
CA CYS A 182 65.23 11.91 -20.48
C CYS A 182 66.42 12.84 -20.78
N ARG A 183 66.72 13.78 -19.88
CA ARG A 183 68.09 14.20 -19.58
C ARG A 183 68.16 15.05 -18.30
N ASN A 184 68.66 14.42 -17.24
CA ASN A 184 69.72 14.87 -16.34
C ASN A 184 69.97 16.38 -16.18
N GLU A 185 69.87 16.89 -14.94
CA GLU A 185 71.01 17.37 -14.12
C GLU A 185 70.64 18.50 -13.13
N VAL A 186 71.29 18.40 -11.95
CA VAL A 186 71.62 19.47 -10.98
C VAL A 186 70.48 19.97 -10.09
N ARG A 187 70.40 19.45 -8.85
CA ARG A 187 70.98 20.03 -7.60
C ARG A 187 70.44 21.44 -7.30
N SER A 188 69.70 21.57 -6.20
CA SER A 188 70.21 22.29 -5.03
C SER A 188 69.29 22.10 -3.83
N ASP A 189 69.94 21.91 -2.70
CA ASP A 189 69.44 21.68 -1.34
C ASP A 189 68.43 22.72 -0.84
N CYS A 190 67.51 22.32 0.05
CA CYS A 190 67.68 22.54 1.48
C CYS A 190 66.39 22.25 2.27
N ASP A 191 66.62 21.54 3.37
CA ASP A 191 65.78 21.35 4.56
C ASP A 191 64.91 22.54 4.98
N LEU A 192 63.75 22.27 5.59
CA LEU A 192 63.51 22.51 7.01
C LEU A 192 62.02 22.34 7.38
N GLY A 193 61.80 21.67 8.52
CA GLY A 193 61.07 22.33 9.61
C GLY A 193 59.58 22.01 9.76
N CYS A 194 59.29 21.19 10.76
CA CYS A 194 57.97 20.79 11.24
C CYS A 194 57.13 21.93 11.87
N ASN A 195 55.83 21.63 11.95
CA ASN A 195 54.83 22.01 12.96
C ASN A 195 54.31 23.46 13.02
N LEU A 196 53.00 23.60 12.81
CA LEU A 196 52.18 24.42 13.71
C LEU A 196 50.82 23.76 13.91
N ALA A 197 50.51 23.48 15.17
CA ALA A 197 49.21 23.03 15.65
C ALA A 197 48.17 24.14 15.50
N ALA A 198 46.98 23.80 15.04
CA ALA A 198 45.76 24.58 15.26
C ALA A 198 44.54 23.64 15.14
N ASP A 199 44.07 23.25 16.33
CA ASP A 199 42.68 23.08 16.72
C ASP A 199 41.82 21.97 16.07
N LEU A 200 41.76 20.89 16.85
CA LEU A 200 40.65 19.97 16.97
C LEU A 200 39.35 20.73 17.32
N PHE A 201 38.48 20.90 16.34
CA PHE A 201 37.03 20.90 16.55
C PHE A 201 36.45 19.75 15.71
N VAL A 202 36.44 18.56 16.31
CA VAL A 202 35.57 17.49 15.83
C VAL A 202 34.21 17.79 16.45
N ASP A 203 33.34 18.42 15.67
CA ASP A 203 31.95 18.64 16.04
C ASP A 203 31.27 17.26 16.11
N VAL A 204 31.23 16.70 17.32
CA VAL A 204 30.51 15.48 17.65
C VAL A 204 29.09 15.91 18.01
N ASP A 205 28.29 16.18 16.98
CA ASP A 205 26.84 16.05 17.05
C ASP A 205 26.30 15.77 15.64
N ASN A 206 26.42 14.50 15.24
CA ASN A 206 25.61 13.96 14.15
C ASN A 206 25.02 12.63 14.60
N ARG A 207 24.28 12.66 15.70
CA ARG A 207 23.40 11.57 16.12
C ARG A 207 21.99 11.84 15.58
N GLY A 208 21.61 11.07 14.56
CA GLY A 208 20.22 10.68 14.38
C GLY A 208 19.39 11.46 13.34
N LEU A 209 19.90 11.60 12.12
CA LEU A 209 19.04 11.60 10.95
C LEU A 209 19.61 10.55 10.00
N GLU A 210 19.31 9.28 10.25
CA GLU A 210 19.42 8.28 9.19
C GLU A 210 18.53 8.80 8.06
N ALA A 211 19.17 9.31 7.00
CA ALA A 211 18.50 9.77 5.81
C ALA A 211 17.61 8.61 5.36
N GLU A 212 16.29 8.82 5.49
CA GLU A 212 15.23 7.97 4.96
C GLU A 212 15.62 7.66 3.50
N GLU A 213 16.19 6.47 3.22
CA GLU A 213 16.63 6.10 1.87
C GLU A 213 15.38 5.79 1.05
N SER A 214 14.56 6.82 0.78
CA SER A 214 13.40 6.74 -0.09
C SER A 214 13.92 6.54 -1.50
N ARG A 215 13.74 5.33 -2.04
CA ARG A 215 14.11 5.04 -3.44
C ARG A 215 13.01 5.49 -4.37
N GLU A 216 13.37 6.29 -5.36
CA GLU A 216 12.42 6.72 -6.39
C GLU A 216 12.37 5.70 -7.54
N ALA A 217 11.16 5.42 -8.02
CA ALA A 217 10.97 4.55 -9.18
C ALA A 217 11.26 5.31 -10.48
N SER A 218 11.96 4.65 -11.40
CA SER A 218 12.20 5.15 -12.76
C SER A 218 10.90 5.22 -13.59
N GLU A 219 10.91 6.02 -14.65
CA GLU A 219 9.78 6.12 -15.58
C GLU A 219 9.42 4.76 -16.19
N GLN A 220 10.41 3.91 -16.49
CA GLN A 220 10.16 2.55 -16.99
C GLN A 220 9.45 1.65 -15.96
N GLU A 221 9.70 1.84 -14.66
CA GLU A 221 8.99 1.11 -13.60
C GLU A 221 7.55 1.62 -13.45
N LYS A 222 7.33 2.94 -13.61
CA LYS A 222 5.99 3.56 -13.62
C LYS A 222 5.15 3.16 -14.83
N GLU A 223 5.77 3.07 -16.01
CA GLU A 223 5.15 2.60 -17.25
C GLU A 223 4.71 1.14 -17.10
N ARG A 224 5.61 0.26 -16.64
CA ARG A 224 5.28 -1.15 -16.35
C ARG A 224 4.12 -1.30 -15.36
N ALA A 225 4.07 -0.46 -14.33
CA ALA A 225 2.97 -0.48 -13.37
C ALA A 225 1.63 -0.08 -14.03
N SER A 226 1.66 0.92 -14.91
CA SER A 226 0.48 1.42 -15.63
C SER A 226 -0.03 0.42 -16.66
N ASP A 227 0.86 -0.24 -17.41
CA ASP A 227 0.50 -1.25 -18.40
C ASP A 227 -0.16 -2.48 -17.74
N ALA A 228 0.42 -2.92 -16.62
CA ALA A 228 -0.16 -3.99 -15.82
C ALA A 228 -1.54 -3.59 -15.27
N ALA A 229 -1.68 -2.38 -14.71
CA ALA A 229 -2.95 -1.86 -14.21
C ALA A 229 -4.03 -1.83 -15.30
N ASN A 230 -3.69 -1.36 -16.50
CA ASN A 230 -4.61 -1.31 -17.64
C ASN A 230 -5.02 -2.71 -18.12
N SER A 231 -4.07 -3.64 -18.16
CA SER A 231 -4.32 -5.04 -18.54
C SER A 231 -5.28 -5.73 -17.56
N ILE A 232 -5.04 -5.55 -16.25
CA ILE A 232 -5.90 -6.09 -15.19
C ILE A 232 -7.30 -5.48 -15.27
N LEU A 233 -7.40 -4.16 -15.40
CA LEU A 233 -8.70 -3.48 -15.52
C LEU A 233 -9.46 -3.96 -16.75
N SER A 234 -8.78 -4.17 -17.88
CA SER A 234 -9.38 -4.70 -19.10
C SER A 234 -9.97 -6.10 -18.87
N ALA A 235 -9.21 -7.00 -18.23
CA ALA A 235 -9.67 -8.35 -17.90
C ALA A 235 -10.88 -8.34 -16.94
N LEU A 236 -10.80 -7.56 -15.85
CA LEU A 236 -11.91 -7.41 -14.89
C LEU A 236 -13.16 -6.85 -15.58
N THR A 237 -13.00 -5.81 -16.40
CA THR A 237 -14.11 -5.19 -17.14
C THR A 237 -14.73 -6.19 -18.11
N HIS A 238 -13.92 -6.91 -18.86
CA HIS A 238 -14.40 -7.93 -19.80
C HIS A 238 -15.19 -9.04 -19.09
N CYS A 239 -14.62 -9.64 -18.05
CA CYS A 239 -15.28 -10.71 -17.29
C CYS A 239 -16.55 -10.23 -16.57
N SER A 240 -16.59 -8.97 -16.13
CA SER A 240 -17.77 -8.38 -15.49
C SER A 240 -18.94 -8.14 -16.44
N LYS A 241 -18.69 -7.98 -17.75
CA LYS A 241 -19.74 -7.83 -18.75
C LYS A 241 -20.52 -9.14 -18.94
N LEU A 242 -19.85 -10.28 -18.81
CA LEU A 242 -20.46 -11.60 -18.97
C LEU A 242 -21.48 -11.94 -17.86
N THR A 243 -21.33 -11.34 -16.68
CA THR A 243 -22.23 -11.51 -15.53
C THR A 243 -23.26 -10.38 -15.40
N GLY A 244 -23.14 -9.32 -16.21
CA GLY A 244 -23.96 -8.11 -16.12
C GLY A 244 -23.60 -7.17 -14.96
N ARG A 245 -22.61 -7.50 -14.12
CA ARG A 245 -22.18 -6.69 -12.96
C ARG A 245 -20.96 -5.85 -13.29
N VAL A 246 -21.12 -4.98 -14.29
CA VAL A 246 -20.01 -4.24 -14.93
C VAL A 246 -19.20 -3.41 -13.93
N VAL A 247 -17.88 -3.41 -14.10
CA VAL A 247 -16.95 -2.61 -13.29
C VAL A 247 -16.24 -1.52 -14.10
N SER A 248 -15.68 -0.54 -13.39
CA SER A 248 -14.95 0.61 -13.95
C SER A 248 -13.86 1.10 -12.99
N SER A 249 -12.78 1.68 -13.51
CA SER A 249 -11.78 2.39 -12.69
C SER A 249 -12.22 3.76 -12.22
N LYS A 250 -13.28 4.31 -12.84
CA LYS A 250 -13.91 5.57 -12.43
C LYS A 250 -15.20 5.26 -11.71
N ARG A 251 -15.41 5.94 -10.58
CA ARG A 251 -16.71 5.88 -9.89
C ARG A 251 -17.79 6.42 -10.79
N CYS A 252 -18.66 5.55 -11.28
CA CYS A 252 -19.89 5.95 -11.93
C CYS A 252 -20.82 6.52 -10.87
N ARG A 253 -21.26 7.77 -11.04
CA ARG A 253 -22.37 8.28 -10.23
C ARG A 253 -23.61 7.55 -10.70
N VAL A 254 -24.23 6.76 -9.81
CA VAL A 254 -25.59 6.28 -10.03
C VAL A 254 -26.42 7.51 -10.36
N ALA A 255 -27.09 7.52 -11.50
CA ALA A 255 -28.03 8.56 -11.91
C ALA A 255 -29.32 8.50 -11.05
N GLY A 256 -29.17 8.46 -9.73
CA GLY A 256 -30.23 8.25 -8.75
C GLY A 256 -30.51 9.47 -7.86
N ILE A 257 -29.70 10.52 -7.95
CA ILE A 257 -30.12 11.86 -7.52
C ILE A 257 -29.75 12.78 -8.69
N PRO A 258 -30.74 13.37 -9.41
CA PRO A 258 -30.41 14.40 -10.39
C PRO A 258 -29.55 15.43 -9.66
N THR A 259 -28.44 15.86 -10.25
CA THR A 259 -27.77 17.08 -9.80
C THR A 259 -28.87 18.12 -9.68
N LEU A 260 -29.24 18.45 -8.44
CA LEU A 260 -30.28 19.43 -8.18
C LEU A 260 -29.87 20.64 -9.02
N SER A 261 -30.78 21.11 -9.88
CA SER A 261 -30.43 22.22 -10.76
C SER A 261 -29.83 23.33 -9.91
N SER A 262 -28.90 24.10 -10.46
CA SER A 262 -28.31 25.25 -9.74
C SER A 262 -29.40 26.09 -9.08
N SER A 263 -30.54 26.27 -9.75
CA SER A 263 -31.76 26.89 -9.23
C SER A 263 -32.33 26.21 -7.98
N LEU A 264 -32.36 24.87 -7.93
CA LEU A 264 -32.87 24.10 -6.81
C LEU A 264 -31.88 24.07 -5.64
N ILE A 265 -30.56 24.01 -5.90
CA ILE A 265 -29.52 24.16 -4.85
C ILE A 265 -29.57 25.55 -4.21
N ILE A 266 -29.71 26.61 -5.03
CA ILE A 266 -29.86 27.98 -4.54
C ILE A 266 -31.14 28.11 -3.72
N SER A 267 -32.26 27.53 -4.19
CA SER A 267 -33.53 27.57 -3.48
C SER A 267 -33.46 26.82 -2.13
N LEU A 268 -32.82 25.66 -2.09
CA LEU A 268 -32.62 24.90 -0.85
C LEU A 268 -31.71 25.63 0.14
N GLY A 269 -30.66 26.31 -0.35
CA GLY A 269 -29.80 27.18 0.45
C GLY A 269 -30.54 28.38 1.04
N ARG A 270 -31.44 29.00 0.26
CA ARG A 270 -32.32 30.09 0.71
C ARG A 270 -33.32 29.63 1.77
N ILE A 271 -33.89 28.43 1.62
CA ILE A 271 -34.78 27.84 2.63
C ILE A 271 -34.01 27.60 3.93
N LYS A 272 -32.79 27.04 3.86
CA LYS A 272 -31.94 26.83 5.05
C LYS A 272 -31.61 28.14 5.78
N GLN A 273 -31.32 29.22 5.06
CA GLN A 273 -31.08 30.55 5.67
C GLN A 273 -32.37 31.23 6.17
N SER A 274 -33.51 30.98 5.52
CA SER A 274 -34.83 31.45 5.97
C SER A 274 -35.26 30.80 7.28
N PHE A 275 -34.91 29.52 7.51
CA PHE A 275 -35.12 28.87 8.81
C PHE A 275 -34.21 29.45 9.91
N VAL A 276 -32.96 29.83 9.58
CA VAL A 276 -32.06 30.48 10.53
C VAL A 276 -32.60 31.86 10.96
N LEU A 277 -33.28 32.59 10.07
CA LEU A 277 -33.82 33.92 10.37
C LEU A 277 -35.19 33.92 11.07
N ASN A 278 -35.93 32.81 11.08
CA ASN A 278 -37.22 32.71 11.77
C ASN A 278 -37.13 32.07 13.18
N THR A 279 -35.92 31.85 13.71
CA THR A 279 -35.70 31.30 15.06
C THR A 279 -35.74 32.36 16.18
N VAL A 280 -36.55 33.41 16.02
CA VAL A 280 -36.91 34.33 17.12
C VAL A 280 -38.35 34.08 17.54
N THR A 281 -38.69 32.85 17.94
CA THR A 281 -39.87 32.60 18.80
C THR A 281 -39.64 31.36 19.66
N PRO A 282 -39.76 31.45 21.00
CA PRO A 282 -39.38 30.38 21.95
C PRO A 282 -40.39 29.21 22.03
N LEU A 283 -41.29 29.05 21.07
CA LEU A 283 -42.34 28.01 21.10
C LEU A 283 -42.06 26.78 20.21
N PHE A 284 -40.94 26.75 19.47
CA PHE A 284 -40.59 25.64 18.58
C PHE A 284 -39.55 24.64 19.13
N GLN A 285 -39.05 24.87 20.34
CA GLN A 285 -37.99 24.04 20.95
C GLN A 285 -38.52 22.72 21.51
N GLU A 286 -39.82 22.64 21.84
CA GLU A 286 -40.45 21.42 22.37
C GLU A 286 -40.80 20.41 21.26
N ARG A 287 -41.01 20.86 20.02
CA ARG A 287 -41.29 19.97 18.87
C ARG A 287 -40.04 19.46 18.15
N GLN A 288 -38.88 20.10 18.30
CA GLN A 288 -37.62 19.60 17.73
C GLN A 288 -36.98 18.46 18.53
N LYS A 289 -37.32 18.31 19.82
CA LYS A 289 -36.82 17.18 20.63
C LYS A 289 -37.32 15.82 20.12
N LEU A 290 -38.55 15.78 19.59
CA LEU A 290 -39.15 14.56 19.03
C LEU A 290 -38.64 14.19 17.63
N VAL A 291 -38.09 15.13 16.85
CA VAL A 291 -37.56 14.84 15.50
C VAL A 291 -36.07 14.47 15.54
N LEU A 292 -35.31 15.03 16.48
CA LEU A 292 -33.88 14.68 16.67
C LEU A 292 -33.66 13.31 17.34
N GLU A 293 -34.62 12.77 18.08
CA GLU A 293 -34.56 11.39 18.59
C GLU A 293 -34.84 10.32 17.52
N SER A 294 -35.43 10.69 16.37
CA SER A 294 -35.63 9.77 15.24
C SER A 294 -34.45 9.69 14.27
N THR A 295 -33.52 10.64 14.30
CA THR A 295 -32.33 10.68 13.41
C THR A 295 -31.05 10.16 14.06
N SER A 296 -31.09 9.77 15.34
CA SER A 296 -29.97 9.13 16.05
C SER A 296 -29.85 7.61 15.79
N ARG A 297 -30.62 7.04 14.85
CA ARG A 297 -30.53 5.62 14.43
C ARG A 297 -29.92 5.40 13.04
N ILE A 298 -29.21 6.38 12.49
CA ILE A 298 -28.40 6.17 11.28
C ILE A 298 -26.98 6.68 11.55
N SER A 299 -26.33 6.08 12.54
CA SER A 299 -24.88 5.99 12.64
C SER A 299 -24.53 4.65 13.25
N CYS A 300 -24.28 3.66 12.38
CA CYS A 300 -23.61 2.42 12.73
C CYS A 300 -22.60 2.09 11.64
N THR A 301 -21.56 2.92 11.51
CA THR A 301 -20.30 2.52 10.87
C THR A 301 -19.05 2.95 11.66
N GLU A 302 -19.21 3.57 12.83
CA GLU A 302 -18.08 4.06 13.65
C GLU A 302 -17.61 3.11 14.78
N CYS A 303 -17.99 1.83 14.79
CA CYS A 303 -17.61 0.91 15.88
C CYS A 303 -16.78 -0.34 15.47
N ILE A 304 -16.11 -0.36 14.31
CA ILE A 304 -15.32 -1.55 13.91
C ILE A 304 -13.81 -1.27 13.70
N TRP A 305 -13.32 -0.02 13.70
CA TRP A 305 -11.94 0.26 13.28
C TRP A 305 -10.98 0.81 14.35
N GLN A 306 -11.24 0.55 15.64
CA GLN A 306 -10.30 0.84 16.73
C GLN A 306 -9.71 -0.38 17.44
N GLY A 307 -9.81 -1.59 16.89
CA GLY A 307 -9.06 -2.73 17.42
C GLY A 307 -8.96 -3.89 16.46
N MET A 308 -7.71 -4.36 16.24
CA MET A 308 -7.23 -5.60 15.58
C MET A 308 -6.62 -5.48 14.15
#